data_AF-A0A1F8ZPK9-F1
#
_entry.id   AF-A0A1F8ZPK9-F1
#
_cell.length_a   1.000
_cell.length_b   1.000
_cell.length_c   1.000
_cell.angle_alpha   90.00
_cell.angle_beta   90.00
_cell.angle_gamma   90.00
#
_symmetry.space_group_name_H-M   'P 1'
#
loop_
_entity.id
_entity.type
_entity.pdbx_description
1 polymer ?
#
loop_
_entity_poly.entity_id
_entity_poly.type
_entity_poly.pdbx_seq_one_letter_code
_entity_poly.pdbx_strand_id
1 'polypeptide(L)'
;MALLPILLEMQFMTYKKFLDHVVSGTSIEFNEIERKRENGEYYSYGDYEREVEFTRLSQEIAARAVFYEVNSLVEKQLQDIAQKAWVESKKHKGPKSIYELIKSSNPELKDLKMVSDLHFEQLKKIIEEYYNFSFKDVEGFDHYWELRKNVNSLKHCGGIKDFRKDKSNKLIEFVNASIDIAEDTIENTSPSSTRKCNT
;
A
#
# COMPACT_ATOMS: atom_id res chain seq x y z
N MET A 1 17.78 -18.56 -3.90
CA MET A 1 16.91 -17.84 -2.95
C MET A 1 17.42 -16.45 -2.56
N ALA A 2 18.69 -16.06 -2.82
CA ALA A 2 19.22 -14.73 -2.50
C ALA A 2 18.69 -13.55 -3.36
N LEU A 3 18.01 -13.84 -4.48
CA LEU A 3 17.49 -12.81 -5.39
C LEU A 3 16.14 -12.21 -4.95
N LEU A 4 15.36 -12.92 -4.12
CA LEU A 4 14.01 -12.48 -3.74
C LEU A 4 14.03 -11.20 -2.88
N PRO A 5 14.90 -11.07 -1.85
CA PRO A 5 14.99 -9.82 -1.09
C PRO A 5 15.43 -8.64 -1.95
N ILE A 6 16.38 -8.87 -2.87
CA ILE A 6 16.91 -7.84 -3.77
C ILE A 6 15.82 -7.34 -4.73
N LEU A 7 15.04 -8.26 -5.32
CA LEU A 7 13.95 -7.88 -6.22
C LEU A 7 12.85 -7.10 -5.50
N LEU A 8 12.52 -7.50 -4.27
CA LEU A 8 11.52 -6.82 -3.44
C LEU A 8 11.98 -5.40 -3.08
N GLU A 9 13.24 -5.25 -2.67
CA GLU A 9 13.86 -3.96 -2.40
C GLU A 9 13.87 -3.07 -3.65
N MET A 10 14.25 -3.62 -4.81
CA MET A 10 14.21 -2.89 -6.09
C MET A 10 12.80 -2.42 -6.44
N GLN A 11 11.76 -3.22 -6.18
CA GLN A 11 10.38 -2.82 -6.41
C GLN A 11 9.98 -1.66 -5.50
N PHE A 12 10.23 -1.75 -4.19
CA PHE A 12 9.94 -0.65 -3.25
C PHE A 12 10.69 0.64 -3.60
N MET A 13 11.98 0.53 -3.93
CA MET A 13 12.78 1.67 -4.36
C MET A 13 12.27 2.29 -5.67
N THR A 14 11.73 1.48 -6.58
CA THR A 14 11.13 1.97 -7.82
C THR A 14 9.84 2.73 -7.54
N TYR A 15 8.97 2.23 -6.67
CA TYR A 15 7.76 2.94 -6.25
C TYR A 15 8.07 4.25 -5.55
N LYS A 16 9.08 4.26 -4.66
CA LYS A 16 9.57 5.48 -4.02
C LYS A 16 10.08 6.50 -5.05
N LYS A 17 10.97 6.08 -5.95
CA LYS A 17 11.49 6.96 -7.02
C LYS A 17 10.39 7.54 -7.92
N PHE A 18 9.36 6.74 -8.22
CA PHE A 18 8.21 7.22 -8.97
C PHE A 18 7.44 8.31 -8.19
N LEU A 19 7.17 8.08 -6.91
CA LEU A 19 6.51 9.07 -6.06
C LEU A 19 7.33 10.35 -5.95
N ASP A 20 8.61 10.23 -5.62
CA ASP A 20 9.56 11.34 -5.48
C ASP A 20 9.62 12.17 -6.77
N HIS A 21 9.61 11.50 -7.93
CA HIS A 21 9.62 12.17 -9.23
C HIS A 21 8.36 13.01 -9.45
N VAL A 22 7.18 12.48 -9.14
CA VAL A 22 5.92 13.23 -9.27
C VAL A 22 5.86 14.38 -8.26
N VAL A 23 6.24 14.15 -7.00
CA VAL A 23 6.25 15.20 -5.96
C VAL A 23 7.22 16.33 -6.33
N SER A 24 8.41 15.98 -6.82
CA SER A 24 9.39 16.97 -7.26
C SER A 24 8.90 17.76 -8.47
N GLY A 25 8.32 17.08 -9.47
CA GLY A 25 7.76 17.73 -10.67
C GLY A 25 6.62 18.69 -10.34
N THR A 26 5.68 18.25 -9.52
CA THR A 26 4.54 19.07 -9.07
C THR A 26 4.97 20.24 -8.18
N SER A 27 6.05 20.10 -7.39
CA SER A 27 6.63 21.24 -6.65
C SER A 27 7.19 22.31 -7.59
N ILE A 28 7.79 21.92 -8.71
CA ILE A 28 8.25 22.87 -9.74
C ILE A 28 7.04 23.56 -10.39
N GLU A 29 6.00 22.80 -10.73
CA GLU A 29 4.75 23.34 -11.29
C GLU A 29 4.08 24.34 -10.34
N PHE A 30 3.98 24.04 -9.04
CA PHE A 30 3.43 24.97 -8.05
C PHE A 30 4.20 26.29 -8.01
N ASN A 31 5.53 26.24 -8.03
CA ASN A 31 6.35 27.46 -8.07
C ASN A 31 6.12 28.26 -9.37
N GLU A 32 5.93 27.58 -10.49
CA GLU A 32 5.61 28.24 -11.76
C GLU A 32 4.22 28.91 -11.72
N ILE A 33 3.22 28.22 -11.16
CA ILE A 33 1.86 28.72 -10.97
C ILE A 33 1.85 29.97 -10.09
N GLU A 34 2.54 29.96 -8.95
CA GLU A 34 2.64 31.14 -8.10
C GLU A 34 3.35 32.31 -8.80
N ARG A 35 4.43 32.03 -9.55
CA ARG A 35 5.10 33.07 -10.35
C ARG A 35 4.16 33.68 -11.41
N LYS A 36 3.38 32.87 -12.12
CA LYS A 36 2.36 33.35 -13.09
C LYS A 36 1.32 34.22 -12.41
N ARG A 37 0.89 33.84 -11.20
CA ARG A 37 -0.05 34.61 -10.39
C ARG A 37 0.52 35.96 -9.99
N GLU A 38 1.76 36.00 -9.49
CA GLU A 38 2.44 37.25 -9.11
C GLU A 38 2.63 38.19 -10.31
N ASN A 39 2.88 37.64 -11.50
CA ASN A 39 3.01 38.40 -12.74
C ASN A 39 1.67 38.84 -13.36
N GLY A 40 0.53 38.43 -12.80
CA GLY A 40 -0.79 38.72 -13.36
C GLY A 40 -1.06 38.01 -14.69
N GLU A 41 -0.44 36.86 -14.94
CA GLU A 41 -0.57 36.10 -16.19
C GLU A 41 -1.93 35.37 -16.30
N TYR A 42 -2.69 35.27 -15.20
CA TYR A 42 -4.04 34.69 -15.19
C TYR A 42 -5.12 35.72 -15.52
N TYR A 43 -5.98 35.39 -16.48
CA TYR A 43 -7.13 36.23 -16.88
C TYR A 43 -8.23 36.25 -15.81
N SER A 44 -8.40 35.14 -15.07
CA SER A 44 -9.36 35.02 -13.99
C SER A 44 -8.81 34.20 -12.82
N TYR A 45 -9.38 34.42 -11.64
CA TYR A 45 -9.07 33.63 -10.44
C TYR A 45 -9.33 32.13 -10.64
N GLY A 46 -10.35 31.77 -11.42
CA GLY A 46 -10.66 30.37 -11.73
C GLY A 46 -9.64 29.69 -12.64
N ASP A 47 -8.82 30.43 -13.38
CA ASP A 47 -7.74 29.85 -14.20
C ASP A 47 -6.58 29.39 -13.31
N TYR A 48 -6.22 30.22 -12.33
CA TYR A 48 -5.24 29.90 -11.29
C TYR A 48 -5.69 28.68 -10.47
N GLU A 49 -6.91 28.68 -9.94
CA GLU A 49 -7.42 27.57 -9.12
C GLU A 49 -7.40 26.23 -9.89
N ARG A 50 -7.71 26.25 -11.19
CA ARG A 50 -7.66 25.01 -12.00
C ARG A 50 -6.25 24.46 -12.12
N GLU A 51 -5.25 25.30 -12.38
CA GLU A 51 -3.86 24.82 -12.48
C GLU A 51 -3.37 24.25 -11.14
N VAL A 52 -3.65 24.94 -10.03
CA VAL A 52 -3.34 24.44 -8.66
C VAL A 52 -3.99 23.08 -8.41
N GLU A 53 -5.28 22.94 -8.72
CA GLU A 53 -6.02 21.69 -8.49
C GLU A 53 -5.53 20.55 -9.39
N PHE A 54 -5.16 20.81 -10.65
CA PHE A 54 -4.59 19.77 -11.52
C PHE A 54 -3.24 19.24 -11.00
N THR A 55 -2.37 20.14 -10.53
CA THR A 55 -1.09 19.76 -9.93
C THR A 55 -1.30 18.94 -8.64
N ARG A 56 -2.25 19.36 -7.79
CA ARG A 56 -2.63 18.63 -6.57
C ARG A 56 -3.20 17.23 -6.88
N LEU A 57 -4.09 17.13 -7.86
CA LEU A 57 -4.67 15.85 -8.30
C LEU A 57 -3.60 14.89 -8.81
N SER A 58 -2.56 15.39 -9.47
CA SER A 58 -1.45 14.57 -9.95
C SER A 58 -0.68 13.91 -8.80
N GLN A 59 -0.41 14.67 -7.72
CA GLN A 59 0.19 14.12 -6.50
C GLN A 59 -0.71 13.07 -5.84
N GLU A 60 -2.02 13.34 -5.73
CA GLU A 60 -2.97 12.40 -5.15
C GLU A 60 -3.03 11.08 -5.93
N ILE A 61 -3.10 11.15 -7.26
CA ILE A 61 -3.13 9.97 -8.14
C ILE A 61 -1.85 9.15 -7.98
N ALA A 62 -0.68 9.80 -7.94
CA ALA A 62 0.59 9.11 -7.78
C ALA A 62 0.69 8.42 -6.40
N ALA A 63 0.32 9.10 -5.33
CA ALA A 63 0.31 8.53 -3.98
C ALA A 63 -0.63 7.32 -3.89
N ARG A 64 -1.84 7.42 -4.46
CA ARG A 64 -2.80 6.31 -4.49
C ARG A 64 -2.28 5.13 -5.29
N ALA A 65 -1.68 5.36 -6.45
CA ALA A 65 -1.08 4.30 -7.26
C ALA A 65 0.01 3.56 -6.48
N VAL A 66 0.91 4.30 -5.83
CA VAL A 66 1.99 3.72 -5.01
C VAL A 66 1.42 2.94 -3.82
N PHE A 67 0.41 3.45 -3.12
CA PHE A 67 -0.23 2.72 -2.02
C PHE A 67 -0.84 1.40 -2.47
N TYR A 68 -1.52 1.38 -3.63
CA TYR A 68 -2.09 0.15 -4.17
C TYR A 68 -1.01 -0.87 -4.52
N GLU A 69 0.07 -0.43 -5.15
CA GLU A 69 1.20 -1.28 -5.53
C GLU A 69 1.92 -1.85 -4.30
N VAL A 70 2.23 -1.01 -3.31
CA VAL A 70 2.85 -1.43 -2.05
C VAL A 70 1.96 -2.44 -1.31
N ASN A 71 0.65 -2.16 -1.18
CA ASN A 71 -0.27 -3.08 -0.53
C ASN A 71 -0.36 -4.43 -1.26
N SER A 72 -0.45 -4.39 -2.60
CA SER A 72 -0.49 -5.59 -3.45
C SER A 72 0.78 -6.44 -3.30
N LEU A 73 1.94 -5.79 -3.30
CA LEU A 73 3.23 -6.46 -3.18
C LEU A 73 3.39 -7.15 -1.81
N VAL A 74 3.05 -6.46 -0.72
CA VAL A 74 3.10 -7.05 0.63
C VAL A 74 2.09 -8.17 0.79
N GLU A 75 0.84 -8.00 0.31
CA GLU A 75 -0.17 -9.06 0.34
C GLU A 75 0.30 -10.31 -0.42
N LYS A 76 0.94 -10.13 -1.58
CA LYS A 76 1.52 -11.25 -2.34
C LYS A 76 2.61 -11.96 -1.54
N GLN A 77 3.54 -11.23 -0.91
CA GLN A 77 4.57 -11.85 -0.07
C GLN A 77 3.97 -12.62 1.10
N LEU A 78 2.92 -12.09 1.74
CA LEU A 78 2.22 -12.78 2.81
C LEU A 78 1.51 -14.05 2.32
N GLN A 79 0.91 -14.02 1.12
CA GLN A 79 0.33 -15.20 0.47
C GLN A 79 1.40 -16.26 0.19
N ASP A 80 2.56 -15.87 -0.33
CA ASP A 80 3.69 -16.77 -0.60
C ASP A 80 4.20 -17.42 0.72
N ILE A 81 4.34 -16.65 1.80
CA ILE A 81 4.73 -17.14 3.13
C ILE A 81 3.68 -18.08 3.72
N ALA A 82 2.40 -17.77 3.54
CA ALA A 82 1.30 -18.57 4.03
C ALA A 82 1.05 -19.85 3.23
N GLN A 83 1.58 -19.95 2.00
CA GLN A 83 1.29 -21.08 1.11
C GLN A 83 1.57 -22.43 1.78
N LYS A 84 2.71 -22.55 2.47
CA LYS A 84 3.07 -23.78 3.18
C LYS A 84 2.07 -24.09 4.32
N ALA A 85 1.80 -23.10 5.15
CA ALA A 85 0.85 -23.20 6.26
C ALA A 85 -0.58 -23.54 5.77
N TRP A 86 -0.99 -22.98 4.63
CA TRP A 86 -2.28 -23.24 3.99
C TRP A 86 -2.39 -24.69 3.53
N VAL A 87 -1.40 -25.18 2.79
CA VAL A 87 -1.37 -26.57 2.28
C VAL A 87 -1.43 -27.57 3.43
N GLU A 88 -0.66 -27.36 4.49
CA GLU A 88 -0.60 -28.26 5.66
C GLU A 88 -1.80 -28.14 6.62
N SER A 89 -2.59 -27.06 6.52
CA SER A 89 -3.73 -26.80 7.40
C SER A 89 -4.83 -27.86 7.28
N LYS A 90 -5.46 -28.27 8.38
CA LYS A 90 -6.63 -29.16 8.34
C LYS A 90 -7.97 -28.41 8.24
N LYS A 91 -7.96 -27.07 8.23
CA LYS A 91 -9.19 -26.23 8.25
C LYS A 91 -10.03 -26.42 6.98
N HIS A 92 -9.39 -26.46 5.82
CA HIS A 92 -10.05 -26.75 4.54
C HIS A 92 -9.75 -28.18 4.10
N LYS A 93 -10.80 -28.98 3.88
CA LYS A 93 -10.71 -30.40 3.51
C LYS A 93 -10.71 -30.64 2.00
N GLY A 94 -10.97 -29.61 1.18
CA GLY A 94 -10.95 -29.69 -0.28
C GLY A 94 -9.54 -29.50 -0.86
N PRO A 95 -9.43 -29.59 -2.20
CA PRO A 95 -8.16 -29.39 -2.89
C PRO A 95 -7.67 -27.94 -2.74
N LYS A 96 -6.38 -27.81 -2.43
CA LYS A 96 -5.71 -26.51 -2.22
C LYS A 96 -4.67 -26.17 -3.29
N SER A 97 -4.50 -27.08 -4.24
CA SER A 97 -3.66 -26.91 -5.41
C SER A 97 -4.31 -27.56 -6.63
N ILE A 98 -3.93 -27.09 -7.82
CA ILE A 98 -4.36 -27.69 -9.09
C ILE A 98 -4.02 -29.19 -9.12
N TYR A 99 -2.87 -29.58 -8.57
CA TYR A 99 -2.45 -30.96 -8.50
C TYR A 99 -3.38 -31.82 -7.62
N GLU A 100 -3.79 -31.31 -6.46
CA GLU A 100 -4.76 -31.99 -5.60
C GLU A 100 -6.15 -32.07 -6.25
N LEU A 101 -6.56 -31.01 -6.95
CA LEU A 101 -7.83 -31.01 -7.68
C LEU A 101 -7.85 -32.09 -8.76
N ILE A 102 -6.80 -32.19 -9.58
CA ILE A 102 -6.70 -33.19 -10.65
C ILE A 102 -6.74 -34.63 -10.09
N LYS A 103 -6.26 -34.83 -8.85
CA LYS A 103 -6.29 -36.12 -8.15
C LYS A 103 -7.62 -36.44 -7.48
N SER A 104 -8.56 -35.49 -7.40
CA SER A 104 -9.83 -35.72 -6.73
C SER A 104 -10.74 -36.62 -7.58
N SER A 105 -11.66 -37.34 -6.92
CA SER A 105 -12.60 -38.23 -7.62
C SER A 105 -13.62 -37.47 -8.47
N ASN A 106 -13.87 -36.20 -8.17
CA ASN A 106 -14.72 -35.30 -8.96
C ASN A 106 -14.04 -33.91 -9.05
N PRO A 107 -13.24 -33.64 -10.09
CA PRO A 107 -12.47 -32.41 -10.20
C PRO A 107 -13.34 -31.25 -10.70
N GLU A 108 -13.94 -30.49 -9.79
CA GLU A 108 -14.62 -29.23 -10.12
C GLU A 108 -13.81 -28.02 -9.66
N LEU A 109 -13.57 -27.05 -10.56
CA LEU A 109 -12.79 -25.84 -10.25
C LEU A 109 -13.33 -25.04 -9.06
N LYS A 110 -14.65 -25.09 -8.80
CA LYS A 110 -15.29 -24.41 -7.67
C LYS A 110 -14.84 -24.95 -6.30
N ASP A 111 -14.34 -26.18 -6.26
CA ASP A 111 -13.89 -26.85 -5.03
C ASP A 111 -12.44 -26.50 -4.68
N LEU A 112 -11.69 -25.94 -5.63
CA LEU A 112 -10.33 -25.45 -5.40
C LEU A 112 -10.36 -24.20 -4.52
N LYS A 113 -9.61 -24.24 -3.42
CA LYS A 113 -9.37 -23.05 -2.56
C LYS A 113 -7.90 -22.72 -2.47
N MET A 114 -7.54 -21.57 -3.01
CA MET A 114 -6.17 -21.06 -3.05
C MET A 114 -5.90 -20.18 -1.83
N VAL A 115 -4.61 -20.01 -1.47
CA VAL A 115 -4.21 -19.09 -0.40
C VAL A 115 -4.65 -17.64 -0.70
N SER A 116 -4.71 -17.28 -1.98
CA SER A 116 -5.17 -15.98 -2.47
C SER A 116 -6.66 -15.71 -2.22
N ASP A 117 -7.45 -16.75 -1.95
CA ASP A 117 -8.88 -16.63 -1.65
C ASP A 117 -9.13 -16.28 -0.17
N LEU A 118 -8.10 -16.32 0.65
CA LEU A 118 -8.22 -16.03 2.08
C LEU A 118 -8.40 -14.55 2.32
N HIS A 119 -9.31 -14.21 3.24
CA HIS A 119 -9.35 -12.86 3.77
C HIS A 119 -8.05 -12.56 4.51
N PHE A 120 -7.60 -11.30 4.45
CA PHE A 120 -6.34 -10.88 5.06
C PHE A 120 -6.20 -11.27 6.54
N GLU A 121 -7.26 -11.15 7.34
CA GLU A 121 -7.27 -11.57 8.75
C GLU A 121 -7.03 -13.08 8.91
N GLN A 122 -7.57 -13.89 8.00
CA GLN A 122 -7.35 -15.34 7.99
C GLN A 122 -5.92 -15.66 7.58
N LEU A 123 -5.39 -14.94 6.59
CA LEU A 123 -4.00 -15.06 6.14
C LEU A 123 -3.03 -14.75 7.28
N LYS A 124 -3.21 -13.59 7.93
CA LYS A 124 -2.45 -13.15 9.11
C LYS A 124 -2.45 -14.23 10.20
N LYS A 125 -3.64 -14.70 10.58
CA LYS A 125 -3.82 -15.70 11.63
C LYS A 125 -3.12 -17.03 11.32
N ILE A 126 -3.20 -17.51 10.08
CA ILE A 126 -2.55 -18.77 9.68
C ILE A 126 -1.03 -18.66 9.73
N ILE A 127 -0.48 -17.52 9.33
CA ILE A 127 0.96 -17.26 9.41
C ILE A 127 1.43 -17.22 10.87
N GLU A 128 0.75 -16.45 11.74
CA GLU A 128 1.08 -16.35 13.17
C GLU A 128 1.01 -17.73 13.87
N GLU A 129 -0.06 -18.51 13.61
CA GLU A 129 -0.25 -19.85 14.17
C GLU A 129 0.86 -20.83 13.70
N TYR A 130 1.24 -20.78 12.43
CA TYR A 130 2.18 -21.75 11.85
C TYR A 130 3.64 -21.48 12.22
N TYR A 131 4.04 -20.21 12.22
CA TYR A 131 5.43 -19.81 12.52
C TYR A 131 5.63 -19.39 13.98
N ASN A 132 4.57 -19.40 14.79
CA ASN A 132 4.60 -19.12 16.24
C ASN A 132 5.21 -17.76 16.58
N PHE A 133 4.70 -16.70 15.96
CA PHE A 133 5.06 -15.30 16.24
C PHE A 133 3.82 -14.40 16.15
N SER A 134 3.91 -13.14 16.56
CA SER A 134 2.88 -12.13 16.29
C SER A 134 3.38 -11.06 15.33
N PHE A 135 2.54 -10.68 14.37
CA PHE A 135 2.83 -9.54 13.50
C PHE A 135 2.97 -8.22 14.25
N LYS A 136 2.40 -8.09 15.45
CA LYS A 136 2.59 -6.92 16.30
C LYS A 136 4.05 -6.74 16.73
N ASP A 137 4.82 -7.82 16.75
CA ASP A 137 6.22 -7.81 17.12
C ASP A 137 7.14 -7.61 15.89
N VAL A 138 6.55 -7.51 14.68
CA VAL A 138 7.29 -7.28 13.44
C VAL A 138 7.40 -5.78 13.21
N GLU A 139 8.63 -5.29 13.15
CA GLU A 139 8.96 -3.90 12.84
C GLU A 139 8.29 -3.46 11.52
N GLY A 140 7.67 -2.28 11.53
CA GLY A 140 7.00 -1.72 10.35
C GLY A 140 5.60 -2.28 10.07
N PHE A 141 5.13 -3.33 10.77
CA PHE A 141 3.83 -3.93 10.46
C PHE A 141 2.66 -2.99 10.77
N ASP A 142 2.74 -2.19 11.83
CA ASP A 142 1.68 -1.23 12.16
C ASP A 142 1.50 -0.16 11.07
N HIS A 143 2.60 0.31 10.48
CA HIS A 143 2.56 1.24 9.34
C HIS A 143 1.90 0.61 8.12
N TYR A 144 2.28 -0.63 7.79
CA TYR A 144 1.63 -1.38 6.71
C TYR A 144 0.14 -1.60 7.00
N TRP A 145 -0.23 -1.87 8.24
CA TRP A 145 -1.62 -2.08 8.65
C TRP A 145 -2.48 -0.83 8.43
N GLU A 146 -1.97 0.35 8.77
CA GLU A 146 -2.63 1.62 8.47
C GLU A 146 -2.72 1.89 6.96
N LEU A 147 -1.63 1.68 6.21
CA LEU A 147 -1.66 1.78 4.74
C LEU A 147 -2.75 0.88 4.14
N ARG A 148 -2.85 -0.35 4.62
CA ARG A 148 -3.87 -1.30 4.17
C ARG A 148 -5.29 -0.81 4.46
N LYS A 149 -5.55 -0.26 5.65
CA LYS A 149 -6.85 0.34 5.99
C LYS A 149 -7.18 1.50 5.05
N ASN A 150 -6.20 2.34 4.75
CA ASN A 150 -6.36 3.47 3.84
C ASN A 150 -6.68 2.99 2.41
N VAL A 151 -5.92 2.03 1.90
CA VAL A 151 -6.19 1.37 0.61
C VAL A 151 -7.58 0.77 0.56
N ASN A 152 -8.03 0.10 1.61
CA ASN A 152 -9.37 -0.49 1.66
C ASN A 152 -10.47 0.60 1.67
N SER A 153 -10.26 1.70 2.41
CA SER A 153 -11.14 2.88 2.39
C SER A 153 -11.20 3.51 0.99
N LEU A 154 -10.06 3.62 0.32
CA LEU A 154 -9.95 4.13 -1.05
C LEU A 154 -10.71 3.25 -2.06
N LYS A 155 -10.59 1.91 -1.96
CA LYS A 155 -11.30 0.96 -2.84
C LYS A 155 -12.80 1.05 -2.71
N HIS A 156 -13.32 1.17 -1.50
CA HIS A 156 -14.76 1.02 -1.23
C HIS A 156 -15.52 2.35 -1.14
N CYS A 157 -14.85 3.45 -0.80
CA CYS A 157 -15.51 4.72 -0.54
C CYS A 157 -14.75 5.92 -1.13
N GLY A 158 -13.83 5.69 -2.08
CA GLY A 158 -12.99 6.76 -2.63
C GLY A 158 -12.11 7.45 -1.58
N GLY A 159 -11.88 6.80 -0.43
CA GLY A 159 -11.09 7.33 0.69
C GLY A 159 -11.92 7.99 1.78
N ILE A 160 -13.20 8.23 1.52
CA ILE A 160 -14.14 8.83 2.47
C ILE A 160 -14.59 7.74 3.43
N LYS A 161 -14.18 7.77 4.71
CA LYS A 161 -14.80 6.92 5.74
C LYS A 161 -16.32 7.11 5.66
N ASP A 162 -17.09 6.01 5.71
CA ASP A 162 -18.56 6.04 5.70
C ASP A 162 -19.08 7.25 6.48
N PHE A 163 -19.63 8.25 5.78
CA PHE A 163 -19.98 9.56 6.34
C PHE A 163 -21.02 9.45 7.46
N ARG A 164 -21.72 8.31 7.53
CA ARG A 164 -22.61 7.96 8.65
C ARG A 164 -21.86 7.72 9.96
N LYS A 165 -20.53 7.56 9.91
CA LYS A 165 -19.64 7.29 11.05
C LYS A 165 -18.67 8.44 11.36
N ASP A 166 -18.62 9.51 10.56
CA ASP A 166 -17.67 10.61 10.77
C ASP A 166 -18.38 11.95 10.96
N LYS A 167 -18.15 12.61 12.11
CA LYS A 167 -18.86 13.84 12.56
C LYS A 167 -18.08 15.14 12.32
N SER A 168 -16.99 15.10 11.58
CA SER A 168 -16.03 16.20 11.49
C SER A 168 -15.43 16.25 10.09
N ASN A 169 -15.09 17.45 9.60
CA ASN A 169 -14.44 17.77 8.31
C ASN A 169 -13.04 17.12 8.14
N LYS A 170 -12.92 15.82 8.36
CA LYS A 170 -11.66 15.06 8.44
C LYS A 170 -11.06 14.67 7.10
N LEU A 171 -11.74 14.92 5.97
CA LEU A 171 -11.22 14.51 4.67
C LEU A 171 -9.93 15.26 4.31
N ILE A 172 -9.86 16.55 4.64
CA ILE A 172 -8.66 17.39 4.44
C ILE A 172 -7.56 17.01 5.44
N GLU A 173 -7.92 16.76 6.71
CA GLU A 173 -6.98 16.28 7.74
C GLU A 173 -6.42 14.89 7.40
N PHE A 174 -7.22 14.00 6.80
CA PHE A 174 -6.82 12.65 6.42
C PHE A 174 -5.84 12.64 5.25
N VAL A 175 -6.01 13.52 4.26
CA VAL A 175 -5.07 13.62 3.13
C VAL A 175 -3.71 14.11 3.63
N ASN A 176 -3.67 15.15 4.46
CA ASN A 176 -2.42 15.65 5.04
C ASN A 176 -1.76 14.60 5.96
N ALA A 177 -2.54 13.95 6.84
CA ALA A 177 -2.03 12.88 7.69
C ALA A 177 -1.54 11.65 6.90
N SER A 178 -2.14 11.36 5.73
CA SER A 178 -1.69 10.24 4.88
C SER A 178 -0.36 10.53 4.19
N ILE A 179 -0.05 11.79 3.91
CA ILE A 179 1.25 12.23 3.39
C ILE A 179 2.31 12.09 4.51
N ASP A 180 2.05 12.64 5.69
CA ASP A 180 2.96 12.57 6.84
C ASP A 180 3.28 11.11 7.23
N ILE A 181 2.26 10.24 7.27
CA ILE A 181 2.44 8.82 7.59
C ILE A 181 3.25 8.10 6.50
N ALA A 182 3.08 8.47 5.23
CA ALA A 182 3.84 7.85 4.15
C ALA A 182 5.32 8.21 4.23
N GLU A 183 5.64 9.48 4.50
CA GLU A 183 7.01 9.95 4.68
C GLU A 183 7.68 9.28 5.89
N ASP A 184 7.01 9.29 7.05
CA ASP A 184 7.52 8.70 8.29
C ASP A 184 7.70 7.17 8.19
N THR A 185 6.79 6.48 7.51
CA THR A 185 6.94 5.05 7.23
C THR A 185 8.16 4.78 6.36
N ILE A 186 8.39 5.59 5.33
CA ILE A 186 9.53 5.44 4.41
C ILE A 186 10.86 5.70 5.10
N GLU A 187 10.93 6.68 6.00
CA GLU A 187 12.15 6.98 6.77
C GLU A 187 12.48 5.89 7.79
N ASN A 188 11.47 5.37 8.49
CA ASN A 188 11.68 4.41 9.58
C ASN A 188 11.74 2.93 9.12
N THR A 189 11.18 2.59 7.95
CA THR A 189 11.34 1.24 7.37
C THR A 189 12.54 1.13 6.41
N SER A 190 13.18 2.26 6.07
CA SER A 190 14.48 2.22 5.40
C SER A 190 15.56 1.91 6.44
N PRO A 191 16.40 0.87 6.25
CA PRO A 191 17.48 0.57 7.18
C PRO A 191 18.44 1.77 7.23
N SER A 192 18.52 2.40 8.41
CA SER A 192 19.28 3.63 8.64
C SER A 192 20.73 3.51 8.19
N SER A 193 21.10 4.27 7.15
CA SER A 193 22.49 4.62 6.85
C SER A 193 22.95 5.74 7.78
N THR A 194 22.92 5.51 9.09
CA THR A 194 23.65 6.35 10.06
C THR A 194 23.82 5.63 11.39
N ARG A 195 24.54 4.50 11.36
CA ARG A 195 25.40 4.19 12.51
C ARG A 195 26.53 5.20 12.52
N LYS A 196 26.46 6.15 13.44
CA LYS A 196 27.64 6.92 13.86
C LYS A 196 28.72 5.92 14.26
N CYS A 197 29.79 5.84 13.48
CA CYS A 197 31.04 5.23 13.93
C CYS A 197 31.58 6.14 15.03
N ASN A 198 31.53 5.66 16.27
CA ASN A 198 32.29 6.24 17.36
C ASN A 198 33.77 5.91 17.13
N THR A 199 34.58 6.95 16.95
CA THR A 199 36.01 6.97 17.31
C THR A 199 36.17 7.96 18.44
#